data_AF-A0A9X1FXF6-F1
#
_entry.id   AF-A0A9X1FXF6-F1
#
_cell.length_a   1.000
_cell.length_b   1.000
_cell.length_c   1.000
_cell.angle_alpha   90.00
_cell.angle_beta   90.00
_cell.angle_gamma   90.00
#
_symmetry.space_group_name_H-M   'P 1'
#
loop_
_entity.id
_entity.type
_entity.pdbx_description
1 polymer ?
#
loop_
_entity_poly.entity_id
_entity_poly.type
_entity_poly.pdbx_seq_one_letter_code
_entity_poly.pdbx_strand_id
1 'polypeptide(L)'
;MIAAVNPAVIAVHAAAWIGTPWHRRAAVRGVGADCVGLIRGILAETSGVMVTPPPFVEDWAEADTSPILAAGNRHLVPGYLLDAPAAGDVVAFRIGGGPVAHVGVLVARDDLIETGPARVVHVCERRGTVESRAPWHLAGRWRFPLAEGCETGKPNLKSSDLLAIVQEDAEGAFYTVQDMMDGTPLSRSRHYPTPGAALDAIPPAIAHVERV
;
A
#
# COMPACT_ATOMS: atom_id res chain seq x y z
N MET A 1 14.21 -5.32 13.79
CA MET A 1 13.10 -5.13 12.83
C MET A 1 13.63 -4.36 11.64
N ILE A 2 13.32 -4.74 10.39
CA ILE A 2 13.68 -3.92 9.23
C ILE A 2 12.75 -2.71 9.22
N ALA A 3 13.30 -1.52 8.99
CA ALA A 3 12.56 -0.28 8.95
C ALA A 3 11.61 -0.26 7.74
N ALA A 4 10.34 0.08 7.98
CA ALA A 4 9.27 0.05 6.99
C ALA A 4 8.17 1.04 7.39
N VAL A 5 7.32 1.45 6.45
CA VAL A 5 6.23 2.39 6.72
C VAL A 5 5.29 1.85 7.80
N ASN A 6 4.85 2.72 8.69
CA ASN A 6 3.95 2.36 9.78
C ASN A 6 2.65 1.69 9.26
N PRO A 7 2.20 0.57 9.86
CA PRO A 7 0.94 -0.08 9.50
C PRO A 7 -0.29 0.84 9.48
N ALA A 8 -0.36 1.82 10.38
CA ALA A 8 -1.48 2.77 10.45
C ALA A 8 -1.57 3.63 9.17
N VAL A 9 -0.41 4.09 8.68
CA VAL A 9 -0.29 4.82 7.42
C VAL A 9 -0.73 3.92 6.26
N ILE A 10 -0.20 2.69 6.18
CA ILE A 10 -0.58 1.77 5.10
C ILE A 10 -2.08 1.45 5.13
N ALA A 11 -2.68 1.30 6.31
CA ALA A 11 -4.10 1.01 6.44
C ALA A 11 -4.99 2.15 5.90
N VAL A 12 -4.70 3.41 6.24
CA VAL A 12 -5.47 4.55 5.71
C VAL A 12 -5.29 4.71 4.21
N HIS A 13 -4.08 4.48 3.69
CA HIS A 13 -3.82 4.47 2.26
C HIS A 13 -4.60 3.34 1.57
N ALA A 14 -4.47 2.09 2.00
CA ALA A 14 -5.19 0.96 1.41
C ALA A 14 -6.71 1.18 1.42
N ALA A 15 -7.28 1.66 2.52
CA ALA A 15 -8.71 1.96 2.62
C ALA A 15 -9.14 3.03 1.60
N ALA A 16 -8.34 4.08 1.36
CA ALA A 16 -8.63 5.12 0.37
C ALA A 16 -8.69 4.60 -1.07
N TRP A 17 -8.10 3.43 -1.37
CA TRP A 17 -8.17 2.82 -2.69
C TRP A 17 -9.45 2.03 -2.94
N ILE A 18 -10.20 1.64 -1.90
CA ILE A 18 -11.45 0.89 -2.04
C ILE A 18 -12.42 1.66 -2.96
N GLY A 19 -13.03 0.95 -3.92
CA GLY A 19 -13.89 1.54 -4.94
C GLY A 19 -13.17 2.00 -6.21
N THR A 20 -11.83 2.00 -6.26
CA THR A 20 -11.08 2.29 -7.49
C THR A 20 -11.42 1.25 -8.58
N PRO A 21 -11.86 1.64 -9.79
CA PRO A 21 -12.22 0.70 -10.85
C PRO A 21 -11.07 -0.23 -11.28
N TRP A 22 -11.41 -1.42 -11.79
CA TRP A 22 -10.41 -2.34 -12.33
C TRP A 22 -9.99 -1.92 -13.74
N HIS A 23 -8.77 -1.42 -13.90
CA HIS A 23 -8.18 -1.08 -15.18
C HIS A 23 -6.79 -1.72 -15.27
N ARG A 24 -6.60 -2.55 -16.29
CA ARG A 24 -5.34 -3.27 -16.52
C ARG A 24 -4.17 -2.27 -16.66
N ARG A 25 -3.06 -2.54 -15.95
CA ARG A 25 -1.82 -1.74 -15.86
C ARG A 25 -1.96 -0.35 -15.23
N ALA A 26 -3.15 0.05 -14.81
CA ALA A 26 -3.38 1.32 -14.17
C ALA A 26 -2.92 1.29 -12.70
N ALA A 27 -2.59 2.45 -12.15
CA ALA A 27 -2.16 2.63 -10.76
C ALA A 27 -2.58 4.02 -10.26
N VAL A 28 -3.84 4.39 -10.48
CA VAL A 28 -4.38 5.71 -10.15
C VAL A 28 -5.64 5.55 -9.31
N ARG A 29 -5.58 6.00 -8.05
CA ARG A 29 -6.68 5.93 -7.09
C ARG A 29 -7.94 6.61 -7.64
N GLY A 30 -9.09 5.97 -7.50
CA GLY A 30 -10.38 6.44 -8.01
C GLY A 30 -10.57 6.36 -9.53
N VAL A 31 -9.51 6.16 -10.32
CA VAL A 31 -9.58 6.11 -11.79
C VAL A 31 -9.41 4.70 -12.31
N GLY A 32 -8.44 3.95 -11.81
CA GLY A 32 -8.12 2.63 -12.34
C GLY A 32 -6.93 1.96 -11.66
N ALA A 33 -7.07 0.68 -11.33
CA ALA A 33 -5.99 -0.16 -10.83
C ALA A 33 -6.11 -1.61 -11.31
N ASP A 34 -4.99 -2.32 -11.36
CA ASP A 34 -4.97 -3.79 -11.21
C ASP A 34 -4.29 -4.17 -9.89
N CYS A 35 -4.15 -5.47 -9.59
CA CYS A 35 -3.63 -5.91 -8.29
C CYS A 35 -2.20 -5.39 -8.02
N VAL A 36 -1.34 -5.35 -9.03
CA VAL A 36 0.02 -4.78 -8.92
C VAL A 36 -0.04 -3.25 -8.91
N GLY A 37 -0.97 -2.67 -9.66
CA GLY A 37 -1.26 -1.24 -9.73
C GLY A 37 -1.63 -0.63 -8.39
N LEU A 38 -2.42 -1.34 -7.57
CA LEU A 38 -2.70 -0.95 -6.18
C LEU A 38 -1.42 -0.81 -5.36
N ILE A 39 -0.53 -1.82 -5.41
CA ILE A 39 0.72 -1.80 -4.65
C ILE A 39 1.65 -0.69 -5.15
N ARG A 40 1.75 -0.50 -6.47
CA ARG A 40 2.52 0.60 -7.08
C ARG A 40 1.99 1.97 -6.67
N GLY A 41 0.66 2.11 -6.62
CA GLY A 41 -0.01 3.34 -6.22
C GLY A 41 0.25 3.69 -4.76
N ILE A 42 0.09 2.72 -3.85
CA ILE A 42 0.38 2.92 -2.42
C ILE A 42 1.87 3.21 -2.22
N LEU A 43 2.77 2.49 -2.90
CA LEU A 43 4.20 2.76 -2.84
C LEU A 43 4.50 4.23 -3.20
N ALA A 44 3.90 4.73 -4.29
CA ALA A 44 4.06 6.12 -4.68
C ALA A 44 3.41 7.10 -3.69
N GLU A 45 2.37 6.71 -2.96
CA GLU A 45 1.70 7.55 -1.95
C GLU A 45 2.43 7.59 -0.60
N THR A 46 3.28 6.60 -0.29
CA THR A 46 3.91 6.46 1.05
C THR A 46 5.43 6.52 1.06
N SER A 47 6.10 6.19 -0.05
CA SER A 47 7.56 6.30 -0.16
C SER A 47 8.05 7.31 -1.20
N GLY A 48 7.13 7.86 -1.99
CA GLY A 48 7.44 8.73 -3.13
C GLY A 48 8.00 7.99 -4.35
N VAL A 49 8.23 6.68 -4.24
CA VAL A 49 8.83 5.89 -5.32
C VAL A 49 7.77 5.56 -6.37
N MET A 50 7.98 6.06 -7.59
CA MET A 50 7.19 5.69 -8.76
C MET A 50 7.82 4.51 -9.50
N VAL A 51 7.07 3.41 -9.61
CA VAL A 51 7.50 2.22 -10.36
C VAL A 51 6.69 2.11 -11.64
N THR A 52 7.35 2.01 -12.79
CA THR A 52 6.74 1.78 -14.10
C THR A 52 6.11 0.37 -14.14
N PRO A 53 4.92 0.19 -14.73
CA PRO A 53 4.39 -1.16 -14.88
C PRO A 53 5.34 -1.94 -15.80
N PRO A 54 5.67 -3.20 -15.47
CA PRO A 54 6.40 -4.05 -16.39
C PRO A 54 5.67 -4.16 -17.75
N PRO A 55 6.38 -4.52 -18.84
CA PRO A 55 5.73 -4.86 -20.10
C PRO A 55 4.62 -5.88 -19.85
N PHE A 56 3.47 -5.68 -20.50
CA PHE A 56 2.35 -6.58 -20.34
C PHE A 56 2.69 -7.94 -20.93
N VAL A 57 2.62 -8.97 -20.10
CA VAL A 57 2.56 -10.37 -20.50
C VAL A 57 1.14 -10.80 -20.19
N GLU A 58 0.46 -11.43 -21.15
CA GLU A 58 -0.98 -11.67 -21.09
C GLU A 58 -1.38 -12.56 -19.91
N ASP A 59 -0.44 -13.37 -19.44
CA ASP A 59 -0.67 -14.29 -18.34
C ASP A 59 0.48 -14.32 -17.33
N TRP A 60 0.40 -13.44 -16.33
CA TRP A 60 1.34 -13.42 -15.20
C TRP A 60 1.20 -14.67 -14.32
N ALA A 61 0.04 -15.33 -14.38
CA ALA A 61 -0.17 -16.59 -13.68
C ALA A 61 0.56 -17.71 -14.41
N GLU A 62 0.52 -17.78 -15.74
CA GLU A 62 1.14 -18.87 -16.52
C GLU A 62 2.65 -18.72 -16.78
N ALA A 63 3.29 -17.64 -16.32
CA ALA A 63 4.74 -17.48 -16.45
C ALA A 63 5.52 -18.49 -15.57
N ASP A 64 6.60 -19.08 -16.12
CA ASP A 64 7.49 -20.03 -15.42
C ASP A 64 8.24 -19.39 -14.22
N THR A 65 8.36 -18.07 -14.21
CA THR A 65 8.80 -17.30 -13.05
C THR A 65 7.57 -16.67 -12.40
N SER A 66 7.63 -16.28 -11.12
CA SER A 66 6.59 -15.41 -10.58
C SER A 66 7.06 -13.95 -10.60
N PRO A 67 6.72 -13.18 -11.66
CA PRO A 67 7.00 -11.76 -11.73
C PRO A 67 6.47 -10.94 -10.54
N ILE A 68 5.37 -11.35 -9.90
CA ILE A 68 4.88 -10.71 -8.67
C ILE A 68 5.90 -10.89 -7.53
N LEU A 69 6.42 -12.11 -7.32
CA LEU A 69 7.44 -12.34 -6.31
C LEU A 69 8.73 -11.57 -6.63
N ALA A 70 9.14 -11.55 -7.90
CA ALA A 70 10.32 -10.82 -8.34
C ALA A 70 10.17 -9.30 -8.14
N ALA A 71 9.00 -8.73 -8.45
CA ALA A 71 8.70 -7.32 -8.24
C ALA A 71 8.65 -6.97 -6.75
N GLY A 72 8.03 -7.82 -5.93
CA GLY A 72 8.01 -7.67 -4.46
C GLY A 72 9.42 -7.62 -3.89
N ASN A 73 10.28 -8.57 -4.26
CA ASN A 73 11.68 -8.60 -3.81
C ASN A 73 12.53 -7.42 -4.31
N ARG A 74 12.15 -6.79 -5.42
CA ARG A 74 12.88 -5.66 -5.99
C ARG A 74 12.49 -4.33 -5.36
N HIS A 75 11.21 -4.13 -5.05
CA HIS A 75 10.67 -2.81 -4.71
C HIS A 75 10.17 -2.70 -3.27
N LEU A 76 10.03 -3.81 -2.55
CA LEU A 76 9.49 -3.85 -1.21
C LEU A 76 10.49 -4.46 -0.23
N VAL A 77 10.25 -4.23 1.05
CA VAL A 77 11.06 -4.77 2.14
C VAL A 77 10.55 -6.18 2.48
N PRO A 78 11.38 -7.23 2.49
CA PRO A 78 10.96 -8.56 2.89
C PRO A 78 10.34 -8.58 4.29
N GLY A 79 9.16 -9.20 4.43
CA GLY A 79 8.59 -9.51 5.74
C GLY A 79 9.25 -10.76 6.32
N TYR A 80 9.67 -10.75 7.58
CA TYR A 80 10.28 -11.93 8.20
C TYR A 80 9.30 -13.09 8.36
N LEU A 81 9.54 -14.22 7.68
CA LEU A 81 8.68 -15.41 7.71
C LEU A 81 8.29 -15.90 9.13
N LEU A 82 9.06 -15.57 10.17
CA LEU A 82 8.78 -15.95 11.55
C LEU A 82 7.76 -15.05 12.27
N ASP A 83 7.55 -13.83 11.78
CA ASP A 83 6.53 -12.93 12.34
C ASP A 83 5.15 -13.33 11.82
N ALA A 84 4.10 -13.18 12.64
CA ALA A 84 2.74 -13.31 12.14
C ALA A 84 2.46 -12.22 11.08
N PRO A 85 1.75 -12.53 9.97
CA PRO A 85 1.31 -11.51 9.03
C PRO A 85 0.48 -10.45 9.74
N ALA A 86 0.83 -9.19 9.55
CA ALA A 86 0.23 -8.06 10.23
C ALA A 86 -0.51 -7.14 9.25
N ALA A 87 -1.39 -6.29 9.78
CA ALA A 87 -1.96 -5.20 9.00
C ALA A 87 -0.83 -4.36 8.39
N GLY A 88 -1.02 -3.92 7.15
CA GLY A 88 -0.04 -3.18 6.36
C GLY A 88 0.98 -4.05 5.60
N ASP A 89 1.05 -5.36 5.86
CA ASP A 89 1.88 -6.26 5.05
C ASP A 89 1.27 -6.40 3.64
N VAL A 90 2.14 -6.36 2.64
CA VAL A 90 1.84 -6.76 1.26
C VAL A 90 1.95 -8.27 1.17
N VAL A 91 0.89 -8.94 0.71
CA VAL A 91 0.86 -10.39 0.57
C VAL A 91 0.60 -10.80 -0.88
N ALA A 92 1.42 -11.73 -1.37
CA ALA A 92 1.17 -12.40 -2.64
C ALA A 92 0.65 -13.81 -2.39
N PHE A 93 -0.28 -14.26 -3.24
CA PHE A 93 -0.95 -15.53 -3.07
C PHE A 93 -1.29 -16.22 -4.38
N ARG A 94 -1.49 -17.53 -4.25
CA ARG A 94 -1.90 -18.42 -5.34
C ARG A 94 -3.42 -18.46 -5.45
N ILE A 95 -3.94 -18.28 -6.66
CA ILE A 95 -5.35 -18.54 -6.95
C ILE A 95 -5.46 -19.99 -7.37
N GLY A 96 -6.26 -20.78 -6.64
CA GLY A 96 -6.57 -22.17 -6.96
C GLY A 96 -5.35 -23.06 -7.20
N GLY A 97 -4.59 -23.42 -6.16
CA GLY A 97 -3.48 -24.41 -6.23
C GLY A 97 -2.30 -24.10 -7.18
N GLY A 98 -2.45 -23.13 -8.07
CA GLY A 98 -1.55 -22.83 -9.16
C GLY A 98 -0.46 -21.81 -8.79
N PRO A 99 0.21 -21.23 -9.79
CA PRO A 99 1.23 -20.20 -9.62
C PRO A 99 0.72 -18.94 -8.90
N VAL A 100 1.65 -18.11 -8.43
CA VAL A 100 1.34 -16.86 -7.73
C VAL A 100 0.83 -15.85 -8.74
N ALA A 101 -0.46 -15.51 -8.61
CA ALA A 101 -1.18 -14.72 -9.61
C ALA A 101 -1.77 -13.42 -9.04
N HIS A 102 -1.71 -13.22 -7.71
CA HIS A 102 -2.39 -12.09 -7.08
C HIS A 102 -1.61 -11.49 -5.91
N VAL A 103 -1.87 -10.22 -5.64
CA VAL A 103 -1.28 -9.46 -4.53
C VAL A 103 -2.30 -8.50 -3.92
N GLY A 104 -2.15 -8.21 -2.63
CA GLY A 104 -2.97 -7.24 -1.90
C GLY A 104 -2.30 -6.80 -0.59
N VAL A 105 -2.99 -5.94 0.15
CA VAL A 105 -2.54 -5.41 1.44
C VAL A 105 -3.41 -5.99 2.55
N LEU A 106 -2.79 -6.61 3.56
CA LEU A 106 -3.51 -7.05 4.75
C LEU A 106 -4.05 -5.82 5.51
N VAL A 107 -5.33 -5.84 5.82
CA VAL A 107 -5.97 -4.86 6.71
C VAL A 107 -6.54 -5.58 7.93
N ALA A 108 -6.84 -4.84 9.00
CA ALA A 108 -7.08 -5.36 10.34
C ALA A 108 -8.01 -6.59 10.40
N ARG A 109 -7.73 -7.44 11.40
CA ARG A 109 -8.61 -8.52 11.85
C ARG A 109 -9.57 -7.91 12.87
N ASP A 110 -10.78 -7.56 12.44
CA ASP A 110 -11.78 -6.98 13.35
C ASP A 110 -12.39 -8.01 14.33
N ASP A 111 -12.03 -9.30 14.26
CA ASP A 111 -12.51 -10.31 15.18
C ASP A 111 -11.48 -10.70 16.25
N LEU A 112 -11.92 -10.63 17.53
CA LEU A 112 -11.29 -11.14 18.76
C LEU A 112 -11.04 -12.67 18.75
N ILE A 113 -10.97 -13.28 17.58
CA ILE A 113 -10.69 -14.69 17.39
C ILE A 113 -9.39 -14.75 16.58
N GLU A 114 -8.28 -15.10 17.26
CA GLU A 114 -6.94 -15.24 16.68
C GLU A 114 -6.89 -16.19 15.46
N THR A 115 -7.96 -16.95 15.19
CA THR A 115 -8.10 -17.93 14.11
C THR A 115 -8.96 -17.50 12.92
N GLY A 116 -9.52 -16.27 12.90
CA GLY A 116 -10.28 -15.74 11.76
C GLY A 116 -9.41 -15.37 10.54
N PRO A 117 -9.92 -15.47 9.29
CA PRO A 117 -9.13 -15.15 8.10
C PRO A 117 -8.87 -13.64 7.99
N ALA A 118 -7.61 -13.26 7.78
CA ALA A 118 -7.21 -11.88 7.57
C ALA A 118 -7.98 -11.25 6.38
N ARG A 119 -8.36 -9.98 6.54
CA ARG A 119 -8.98 -9.18 5.48
C ARG A 119 -7.89 -8.56 4.61
N VAL A 120 -8.17 -8.45 3.33
CA VAL A 120 -7.22 -7.91 2.36
C VAL A 120 -7.91 -6.91 1.46
N VAL A 121 -7.27 -5.75 1.32
CA VAL A 121 -7.57 -4.81 0.25
C VAL A 121 -6.80 -5.24 -0.98
N HIS A 122 -7.53 -5.56 -2.05
CA HIS A 122 -6.96 -5.99 -3.32
C HIS A 122 -7.86 -5.57 -4.47
N VAL A 123 -7.33 -5.56 -5.68
CA VAL A 123 -8.14 -5.31 -6.88
C VAL A 123 -8.69 -6.62 -7.40
N CYS A 124 -10.01 -6.70 -7.52
CA CYS A 124 -10.72 -7.82 -8.13
C CYS A 124 -11.12 -7.44 -9.56
N GLU A 125 -10.83 -8.32 -10.52
CA GLU A 125 -11.21 -8.11 -11.92
C GLU A 125 -12.71 -7.81 -12.03
N ARG A 126 -13.06 -6.79 -12.81
CA ARG A 126 -14.45 -6.31 -13.02
C ARG A 126 -15.18 -5.72 -11.81
N ARG A 127 -14.62 -5.82 -10.59
CA ARG A 127 -15.20 -5.19 -9.38
C ARG A 127 -14.42 -3.97 -8.91
N GLY A 128 -13.14 -3.87 -9.27
CA GLY A 128 -12.24 -2.84 -8.77
C GLY A 128 -11.65 -3.21 -7.42
N THR A 129 -11.12 -2.22 -6.71
CA THR A 129 -10.52 -2.41 -5.39
C THR A 129 -11.60 -2.68 -4.35
N VAL A 130 -11.47 -3.79 -3.66
CA VAL A 130 -12.39 -4.24 -2.63
C VAL A 130 -11.61 -4.71 -1.41
N GLU A 131 -12.29 -4.74 -0.28
CA GLU A 131 -11.85 -5.48 0.88
C GLU A 131 -12.60 -6.81 0.96
N SER A 132 -11.88 -7.93 1.03
CA SER A 132 -12.51 -9.23 1.20
C SER A 132 -11.70 -10.19 2.06
N ARG A 133 -12.36 -11.24 2.54
CA ARG A 133 -11.68 -12.39 3.14
C ARG A 133 -10.88 -13.13 2.09
N ALA A 134 -9.77 -13.69 2.54
CA ALA A 134 -8.73 -14.23 1.70
C ALA A 134 -8.52 -15.74 1.94
N PRO A 135 -9.16 -16.65 1.18
CA PRO A 135 -8.96 -18.09 1.34
C PRO A 135 -7.67 -18.55 0.62
N TRP A 136 -6.50 -18.10 1.08
CA TRP A 136 -5.30 -18.12 0.23
C TRP A 136 -4.09 -18.86 0.82
N HIS A 137 -3.36 -19.53 -0.07
CA HIS A 137 -2.00 -20.00 0.20
C HIS A 137 -1.01 -18.86 -0.03
N LEU A 138 -0.51 -18.28 1.05
CA LEU A 138 0.52 -17.25 1.03
C LEU A 138 1.77 -17.77 0.30
N ALA A 139 2.32 -16.94 -0.58
CA ALA A 139 3.50 -17.27 -1.36
C ALA A 139 4.61 -16.21 -1.26
N GLY A 140 4.28 -15.01 -0.80
CA GLY A 140 5.23 -13.95 -0.53
C GLY A 140 4.66 -12.91 0.42
N ARG A 141 5.55 -12.25 1.17
CA ARG A 141 5.17 -11.21 2.13
C ARG A 141 6.23 -10.12 2.19
N TRP A 142 5.79 -8.88 2.14
CA TRP A 142 6.63 -7.70 2.19
C TRP A 142 5.98 -6.56 2.97
N ARG A 143 6.74 -5.50 3.17
CA ARG A 143 6.29 -4.21 3.70
C ARG A 143 6.74 -3.09 2.79
N PHE A 144 6.03 -1.97 2.83
CA PHE A 144 6.42 -0.78 2.08
C PHE A 144 7.70 -0.17 2.68
N PRO A 145 8.69 0.20 1.83
CA PRO A 145 9.91 0.85 2.29
C PRO A 145 9.63 2.27 2.79
N LEU A 146 10.41 2.72 3.76
CA LEU A 146 10.39 4.13 4.18
C LEU A 146 10.92 5.04 3.07
N ALA A 147 10.36 6.24 2.96
CA ALA A 147 11.01 7.32 2.24
C ALA A 147 12.26 7.79 3.02
N GLU A 148 13.18 8.46 2.32
CA GLU A 148 14.32 9.12 2.96
C GLU A 148 13.85 10.09 4.04
N GLY A 149 14.50 10.05 5.21
CA GLY A 149 14.17 10.88 6.36
C GLY A 149 12.90 10.47 7.13
N CYS A 150 12.19 9.42 6.71
CA CYS A 150 11.06 8.87 7.46
C CYS A 150 11.49 7.72 8.38
N GLU A 151 10.71 7.51 9.43
CA GLU A 151 10.87 6.43 10.41
C GLU A 151 9.60 5.58 10.51
N THR A 152 9.73 4.36 11.03
CA THR A 152 8.55 3.52 11.31
C THR A 152 7.62 4.16 12.35
N GLY A 153 8.16 4.96 13.27
CA GLY A 153 7.41 5.58 14.36
C GLY A 153 6.91 4.59 15.43
N LYS A 154 6.02 5.06 16.29
CA LYS A 154 5.45 4.26 17.40
C LYS A 154 4.56 3.12 16.86
N PRO A 155 4.51 1.96 17.54
CA PRO A 155 3.53 0.93 17.22
C PRO A 155 2.11 1.41 17.58
N ASN A 156 1.10 0.77 17.00
CA ASN A 156 -0.32 0.93 17.35
C ASN A 156 -0.90 2.34 17.17
N LEU A 157 -0.33 3.15 16.28
CA LEU A 157 -0.94 4.40 15.85
C LEU A 157 -2.30 4.14 15.20
N LYS A 158 -3.22 5.08 15.36
CA LYS A 158 -4.54 5.14 14.71
C LYS A 158 -4.54 6.24 13.67
N SER A 159 -5.54 6.24 12.79
CA SER A 159 -5.72 7.33 11.83
C SER A 159 -5.86 8.71 12.50
N SER A 160 -6.42 8.76 13.71
CA SER A 160 -6.53 9.99 14.53
C SER A 160 -5.19 10.54 15.01
N ASP A 161 -4.14 9.71 15.00
CA ASP A 161 -2.80 10.09 15.45
C ASP A 161 -1.94 10.58 14.27
N LEU A 162 -2.48 10.53 13.04
CA LEU A 162 -1.79 10.92 11.82
C LEU A 162 -2.11 12.37 11.46
N LEU A 163 -1.05 13.12 11.14
CA LEU A 163 -1.12 14.47 10.58
C LEU A 163 -0.53 14.44 9.17
N ALA A 164 -1.28 14.90 8.17
CA ALA A 164 -0.74 15.12 6.84
C ALA A 164 -0.33 16.60 6.67
N ILE A 165 0.87 16.84 6.15
CA ILE A 165 1.37 18.20 5.89
C ILE A 165 1.71 18.31 4.41
N VAL A 166 1.04 19.22 3.69
CA VAL A 166 1.35 19.53 2.29
C VAL A 166 2.49 20.54 2.25
N GLN A 167 3.48 20.27 1.40
CA GLN A 167 4.68 21.06 1.20
C GLN A 167 4.91 21.27 -0.30
N GLU A 168 5.56 22.39 -0.66
CA GLU A 168 5.93 22.72 -2.04
C GLU A 168 7.45 22.81 -2.20
N ASP A 169 7.93 22.37 -3.35
CA ASP A 169 9.31 22.54 -3.79
C ASP A 169 9.38 22.80 -5.31
N ALA A 170 10.58 22.79 -5.88
CA ALA A 170 10.78 23.06 -7.30
C ALA A 170 10.18 21.99 -8.23
N GLU A 171 9.86 20.80 -7.73
CA GLU A 171 9.30 19.66 -8.49
C GLU A 171 7.77 19.60 -8.41
N GLY A 172 7.15 20.42 -7.54
CA GLY A 172 5.71 20.53 -7.38
C GLY A 172 5.32 20.55 -5.90
N ALA A 173 4.28 19.79 -5.55
CA ALA A 173 3.82 19.64 -4.17
C ALA A 173 3.82 18.17 -3.75
N PHE A 174 4.10 17.89 -2.49
CA PHE A 174 3.96 16.56 -1.91
C PHE A 174 3.33 16.68 -0.52
N TYR A 175 2.92 15.58 0.08
CA TYR A 175 2.56 15.56 1.49
C TYR A 175 3.44 14.57 2.25
N THR A 176 3.71 14.91 3.51
CA THR A 176 4.24 13.97 4.50
C THR A 176 3.12 13.54 5.43
N VAL A 177 3.19 12.32 5.94
CA VAL A 177 2.35 11.89 7.07
C VAL A 177 3.25 11.77 8.29
N GLN A 178 2.85 12.37 9.40
CA GLN A 178 3.63 12.44 10.63
C GLN A 178 2.82 11.90 11.82
N ASP A 179 3.51 11.42 12.86
CA ASP A 179 2.91 11.23 14.17
C ASP A 179 2.59 12.62 14.74
N MET A 180 1.32 12.90 14.97
CA MET A 180 0.85 14.20 15.44
C MET A 180 1.41 14.57 16.83
N MET A 181 1.79 13.58 17.64
CA MET A 181 2.21 13.81 19.01
C MET A 181 3.65 14.28 19.15
N ASP A 182 4.54 13.86 18.25
CA ASP A 182 5.97 14.20 18.32
C ASP A 182 6.58 14.68 16.99
N GLY A 183 5.79 14.76 15.92
CA GLY A 183 6.24 15.22 14.61
C GLY A 183 7.09 14.21 13.85
N THR A 184 7.17 12.95 14.29
CA THR A 184 7.96 11.93 13.60
C THR A 184 7.44 11.76 12.16
N PRO A 185 8.26 11.96 11.12
CA PRO A 185 7.85 11.71 9.74
C PRO A 185 7.70 10.20 9.49
N LEU A 186 6.49 9.74 9.17
CA LEU A 186 6.15 8.33 8.99
C LEU A 186 6.15 7.90 7.51
N SER A 187 5.86 8.83 6.61
CA SER A 187 5.82 8.58 5.17
C SER A 187 5.90 9.87 4.36
N ARG A 188 6.25 9.75 3.08
CA ARG A 188 6.29 10.86 2.12
C ARG A 188 5.67 10.41 0.80
N SER A 189 4.77 11.20 0.24
CA SER A 189 4.17 10.92 -1.06
C SER A 189 5.13 11.25 -2.21
N ARG A 190 4.76 10.82 -3.41
CA ARG A 190 5.27 11.36 -4.67
C ARG A 190 4.91 12.85 -4.76
N HIS A 191 5.56 13.52 -5.71
CA HIS A 191 5.13 14.86 -6.11
C HIS A 191 3.85 14.83 -6.94
N TYR A 192 3.12 15.93 -6.81
CA TYR A 192 1.90 16.30 -7.50
C TYR A 192 2.10 17.66 -8.16
N PRO A 193 1.39 17.97 -9.25
CA PRO A 193 1.60 19.21 -10.00
C PRO A 193 1.20 20.47 -9.24
N THR A 194 0.33 20.36 -8.23
CA THR A 194 -0.13 21.49 -7.42
C THR A 194 -0.40 21.06 -5.97
N PRO A 195 -0.42 22.00 -5.01
CA PRO A 195 -0.84 21.72 -3.63
C PRO A 195 -2.27 21.23 -3.52
N GLY A 196 -3.16 21.68 -4.42
CA GLY A 196 -4.52 21.18 -4.51
C GLY A 196 -4.54 19.70 -4.83
N ALA A 197 -3.78 19.29 -5.85
CA ALA A 197 -3.65 17.87 -6.21
C ALA A 197 -3.01 17.02 -5.11
N ALA A 198 -2.04 17.56 -4.36
CA ALA A 198 -1.49 16.90 -3.19
C ALA A 198 -2.52 16.74 -2.07
N LEU A 199 -3.31 17.79 -1.79
CA LEU A 199 -4.39 17.75 -0.80
C LEU A 199 -5.44 16.69 -1.17
N ASP A 200 -5.91 16.68 -2.42
CA ASP A 200 -6.92 15.73 -2.90
C ASP A 200 -6.42 14.27 -2.84
N ALA A 201 -5.11 14.08 -2.84
CA ALA A 201 -4.48 12.78 -2.75
C ALA A 201 -4.29 12.27 -1.30
N ILE A 202 -4.47 13.11 -0.28
CA ILE A 202 -4.42 12.65 1.12
C ILE A 202 -5.57 11.67 1.39
N PRO A 203 -5.33 10.52 2.03
CA PRO A 203 -6.40 9.62 2.44
C PRO A 203 -7.43 10.34 3.33
N PRO A 204 -8.75 10.23 3.04
CA PRO A 204 -9.78 10.93 3.80
C PRO A 204 -9.89 10.50 5.26
N ALA A 205 -9.31 9.36 5.62
CA ALA A 205 -9.23 8.89 7.01
C ALA A 205 -8.21 9.67 7.85
N ILE A 206 -7.27 10.40 7.22
CA ILE A 206 -6.36 11.31 7.93
C ILE A 206 -7.09 12.63 8.11
N ALA A 207 -7.67 12.83 9.29
CA ALA A 207 -8.54 13.98 9.56
C ALA A 207 -7.77 15.30 9.76
N HIS A 208 -6.49 15.22 10.14
CA HIS A 208 -5.67 16.38 10.45
C HIS A 208 -4.78 16.68 9.25
N VAL A 209 -5.01 17.85 8.63
CA VAL A 209 -4.27 18.27 7.45
C VAL A 209 -3.82 19.72 7.60
N GLU A 210 -2.53 19.94 7.39
CA GLU A 210 -1.89 21.25 7.39
C GLU A 210 -1.24 21.54 6.04
N ARG A 211 -0.98 22.83 5.79
CA ARG A 211 -0.25 23.33 4.62
C ARG A 211 0.81 24.29 5.12
N VAL A 212 2.03 24.17 4.58
CA VAL A 212 3.19 25.01 4.94
C VAL A 212 3.59 25.87 3.75
#